data_AF-A0ABD0RTT4-F1
#
_entry.id   AF-A0ABD0RTT4-F1
#
_cell.length_a   1.000
_cell.length_b   1.000
_cell.length_c   1.000
_cell.angle_alpha   90.00
_cell.angle_beta   90.00
_cell.angle_gamma   90.00
#
_symmetry.space_group_name_H-M   'P 1'
#
loop_
_entity.id
_entity.type
_entity.pdbx_description
1 polymer ?
#
loop_
_entity_poly.entity_id
_entity_poly.type
_entity_poly.pdbx_seq_one_letter_code
_entity_poly.pdbx_strand_id
1 'polypeptide(L)' 'HLNGQKLYGKALRVTLSKHTTVQLPREGHEDQGLTKDYSNSPLHRFKKPGSKNYSNIFPPSSTLHLSNIP' A
#
# COMPACT_ATOMS: atom_id res chain seq x y z
N HIS A 1 12.84 1.14 -1.76
CA HIS A 1 12.37 0.96 -3.15
C HIS A 1 11.56 2.13 -3.70
N LEU A 2 10.60 2.72 -2.95
CA LEU A 2 9.68 3.73 -3.50
C LEU A 2 10.12 5.21 -3.36
N ASN A 3 11.02 5.53 -2.43
CA ASN A 3 11.50 6.91 -2.28
C ASN A 3 12.18 7.40 -3.57
N GLY A 4 11.82 8.60 -4.04
CA GLY A 4 12.33 9.22 -5.26
C GLY A 4 11.64 8.77 -6.56
N GLN A 5 10.81 7.73 -6.54
CA GLN A 5 10.08 7.27 -7.73
C GLN A 5 9.02 8.30 -8.16
N LYS A 6 8.78 8.43 -9.47
CA LYS A 6 7.76 9.35 -9.99
C LYS A 6 6.36 8.72 -9.94
N LEU A 7 5.40 9.44 -9.38
CA LEU A 7 3.97 9.11 -9.42
C LEU A 7 3.19 10.36 -9.85
N TYR A 8 2.34 10.23 -10.86
CA TYR A 8 1.57 11.34 -11.44
C TYR A 8 2.43 12.59 -11.74
N GLY A 9 3.62 12.37 -12.30
CA GLY A 9 4.56 13.44 -12.67
C GLY A 9 5.41 14.01 -11.52
N LYS A 10 5.16 13.63 -10.26
CA LYS A 10 5.88 14.15 -9.09
C LYS A 10 6.75 13.07 -8.44
N ALA A 11 7.92 13.44 -7.94
CA ALA A 11 8.77 12.51 -7.18
C ALA A 11 8.17 12.25 -5.79
N LEU A 12 8.03 10.98 -5.42
CA LEU A 12 7.57 10.56 -4.11
C LEU A 12 8.66 10.76 -3.07
N ARG A 13 8.28 11.25 -1.89
CA ARG A 13 9.15 11.29 -0.70
C ARG A 13 8.61 10.30 0.33
N VAL A 14 9.42 9.31 0.69
CA VAL A 14 9.05 8.26 1.67
C VAL A 14 10.08 8.26 2.80
N THR A 15 9.59 8.43 4.02
CA THR A 15 10.38 8.42 5.26
C THR A 15 9.66 7.62 6.33
N LEU A 16 10.39 7.10 7.33
CA LEU A 16 9.78 6.48 8.49
C LEU A 16 8.95 7.51 9.26
N SER A 17 7.72 7.14 9.62
CA SER A 17 6.85 7.99 10.43
C SER A 17 7.39 8.12 11.86
N LYS A 18 7.17 9.29 12.48
CA LYS A 18 7.38 9.48 13.92
C LYS A 18 6.22 8.95 14.77
N HIS A 19 5.05 8.74 14.14
CA HIS A 19 3.86 8.17 14.78
C HIS A 19 3.82 6.66 14.57
N THR A 20 3.51 5.90 15.63
CA THR A 20 3.47 4.43 15.61
C THR A 20 2.16 3.88 15.06
N THR A 21 1.07 4.64 15.11
CA THR A 21 -0.26 4.24 14.65
C THR A 21 -0.99 5.39 13.96
N VAL A 22 -1.98 5.04 13.13
CA VAL A 22 -2.94 5.99 12.54
C VAL A 22 -4.25 5.87 13.31
N GLN A 23 -4.78 6.99 13.80
CA GLN A 23 -6.06 7.01 14.50
C GLN A 23 -7.19 7.09 13.48
N LEU A 24 -8.20 6.24 13.63
CA LEU A 24 -9.40 6.30 12.81
C LEU A 24 -10.32 7.42 13.31
N PRO A 25 -11.02 8.11 12.39
CA PRO A 25 -12.07 9.06 12.76
C PRO A 25 -13.13 8.37 13.61
N ARG A 26 -13.72 9.13 14.54
CA ARG A 26 -14.88 8.63 15.30
C ARG A 26 -16.06 8.45 14.36
N GLU A 27 -16.89 7.45 14.64
CA GLU A 27 -18.14 7.28 13.92
C GLU A 27 -18.97 8.57 13.98
N GLY A 28 -19.51 9.00 12.84
CA GLY A 28 -20.28 10.24 12.70
C GLY A 28 -19.47 11.51 12.46
N HIS A 29 -18.13 11.46 12.45
CA HIS A 29 -17.29 12.58 11.97
C HIS A 29 -16.94 12.44 10.49
N GLU A 30 -17.15 13.50 9.71
CA GLU A 30 -16.72 13.56 8.32
C GLU A 30 -15.19 13.71 8.24
N ASP A 31 -14.52 12.68 7.73
CA ASP A 31 -13.09 12.65 7.47
C ASP A 31 -12.76 12.93 5.99
N GLN A 32 -13.77 13.29 5.18
CA GLN A 32 -13.65 13.53 3.73
C GLN A 32 -13.00 12.36 2.95
N GLY A 33 -12.96 11.16 3.55
CA GLY A 33 -12.31 9.98 2.98
C GLY A 33 -10.77 10.03 2.99
N LEU A 34 -10.17 10.86 3.85
CA LEU A 34 -8.71 11.02 3.96
C LEU A 34 -8.04 9.88 4.74
N THR A 35 -8.81 9.19 5.58
CA THR A 35 -8.39 8.07 6.42
C THR A 35 -9.22 6.83 6.08
N LYS A 36 -8.54 5.70 5.88
CA LYS A 36 -9.21 4.45 5.52
C LYS A 36 -8.52 3.23 6.13
N ASP A 37 -9.31 2.36 6.76
CA ASP A 37 -8.85 1.07 7.27
C ASP A 37 -8.91 -0.01 6.17
N TYR A 38 -7.77 -0.67 5.94
CA TYR A 38 -7.63 -1.78 5.01
C TYR A 38 -7.29 -3.10 5.69
N SER A 39 -7.24 -3.18 7.03
CA SER A 39 -6.79 -4.35 7.80
C SER A 39 -7.45 -5.67 7.38
N ASN A 40 -8.74 -5.60 6.99
CA ASN A 40 -9.54 -6.76 6.57
C ASN A 40 -9.69 -6.93 5.05
N SER A 41 -8.91 -6.22 4.23
CA SER A 41 -9.00 -6.32 2.77
C SER A 41 -8.75 -7.76 2.28
N PRO A 42 -9.65 -8.33 1.47
CA PRO A 42 -9.45 -9.65 0.86
C PRO A 42 -8.33 -9.65 -0.18
N LEU A 43 -7.90 -8.47 -0.65
CA LEU A 43 -6.88 -8.29 -1.69
C LEU A 43 -5.44 -8.21 -1.15
N HIS A 44 -5.24 -8.39 0.16
CA HIS A 44 -3.90 -8.40 0.76
C HIS A 44 -3.05 -9.59 0.27
N ARG A 45 -1.94 -9.29 -0.42
CA ARG A 45 -1.04 -10.32 -0.98
C ARG A 45 -0.12 -10.98 0.05
N PHE A 46 0.10 -10.33 1.20
CA PHE A 46 1.11 -10.75 2.20
C PHE A 46 0.51 -11.19 3.54
N LYS A 47 -0.82 -11.40 3.63
CA LYS A 47 -1.52 -11.78 4.86
C LYS A 47 -1.10 -13.17 5.40
N LYS A 48 -0.78 -14.11 4.51
CA LYS A 48 -0.40 -15.48 4.88
C LYS A 48 1.13 -15.61 4.95
N PRO A 49 1.71 -15.96 6.12
CA PRO A 49 3.12 -16.32 6.22
C PRO A 49 3.49 -17.45 5.25
N GLY A 50 4.69 -17.41 4.68
CA GLY A 50 5.15 -18.43 3.71
C GLY A 50 4.45 -18.39 2.35
N SER A 51 3.61 -17.40 2.07
CA SER A 51 2.99 -17.24 0.75
C SER A 51 4.06 -17.04 -0.33
N LYS A 52 3.89 -17.70 -1.48
CA LYS A 52 4.73 -17.51 -2.67
C LYS A 52 4.77 -16.05 -3.14
N ASN A 53 3.81 -15.21 -2.73
CA ASN A 53 3.82 -13.79 -3.01
C ASN A 53 5.07 -13.07 -2.48
N TYR A 54 5.70 -13.54 -1.40
CA TYR A 54 6.94 -12.94 -0.89
C TYR A 54 8.11 -13.09 -1.87
N SER A 55 8.15 -14.18 -2.64
CA SER A 55 9.13 -14.37 -3.72
C SER A 55 8.88 -13.46 -4.93
N ASN A 56 7.74 -12.77 -4.98
CA ASN A 56 7.35 -11.89 -6.08
C ASN A 56 7.52 -10.40 -5.74
N ILE A 57 8.34 -10.07 -4.74
CA ILE A 57 8.67 -8.68 -4.39
C ILE A 57 9.90 -8.25 -5.18
N PHE A 58 9.70 -7.36 -6.16
CA PHE A 58 10.75 -6.85 -7.04
C PHE A 58 10.85 -5.32 -6.98
N PRO A 59 12.00 -4.73 -7.35
CA PRO A 59 12.09 -3.30 -7.58
C PRO A 59 11.08 -2.81 -8.62
N PRO A 60 10.62 -1.54 -8.55
CA PRO A 60 9.78 -0.95 -9.59
C PRO A 60 10.41 -1.06 -10.98
N SER A 61 9.60 -1.40 -11.97
CA SER A 61 9.98 -1.57 -13.38
C SER A 61 8.88 -1.05 -14.30
N SER A 62 9.23 -0.73 -15.55
CA SER A 62 8.26 -0.41 -16.60
C SER A 62 7.49 -1.63 -17.11
N THR A 63 7.97 -2.84 -16.82
CA THR A 63 7.31 -4.10 -17.19
C THR A 63 6.41 -4.59 -16.06
N LEU A 64 5.15 -4.91 -16.38
CA LEU A 64 4.17 -5.44 -15.43
C LEU A 64 3.95 -6.93 -15.64
N HIS A 65 3.95 -7.70 -14.54
CA HIS A 65 3.46 -9.07 -14.53
C HIS A 65 1.96 -9.09 -14.18
N LEU A 66 1.13 -9.57 -15.09
CA LEU A 66 -0.32 -9.68 -14.90
C LEU A 66 -0.71 -11.11 -14.48
N SER A 67 -1.64 -11.24 -13.54
CA SER A 67 -2.17 -12.52 -13.04
C SER A 67 -3.65 -12.37 -12.69
N ASN A 68 -4.39 -13.49 -12.59
CA ASN A 68 -5.84 -13.52 -12.32
C ASN A 68 -6.68 -12.79 -13.39
N ILE A 69 -6.35 -12.96 -14.68
CA ILE A 69 -7.19 -12.51 -15.80
C ILE A 69 -8.40 -13.46 -15.90
N PRO A 70 -9.65 -12.96 -15.92
CA PRO A 70 -10.85 -13.79 -16.03
C PRO A 70 -11.03 -14.44 -17.40
#